data_AF-A0A8J4UBU9-F1
#
_entry.id   AF-A0A8J4UBU9-F1
#
_cell.length_a   1.000
_cell.length_b   1.000
_cell.length_c   1.000
_cell.angle_alpha   90.00
_cell.angle_beta   90.00
_cell.angle_gamma   90.00
#
_symmetry.space_group_name_H-M   'P 1'
#
loop_
_entity.id
_entity.type
_entity.pdbx_description
1 polymer ?
#
loop_
_entity_poly.entity_id
_entity_poly.type
_entity_poly.pdbx_seq_one_letter_code
_entity_poly.pdbx_strand_id
1 'polypeptide(L)' 'HTLPGSTVTVPKRAFLRLNRTLMSIFAQELSVLVFTKKVLVQSTLTGNCRKGAPKRQLDIAKVQAIT' A
#
# COMPACT_ATOMS: atom_id res chain seq x y z
N HIS A 1 8.61 2.21 -11.83
CA HIS A 1 9.20 0.95 -11.37
C HIS A 1 8.06 0.01 -11.10
N THR A 2 8.01 -1.09 -11.85
CA THR A 2 6.95 -2.08 -11.73
C THR A 2 7.29 -3.04 -10.60
N LEU A 3 6.36 -3.27 -9.68
CA LEU A 3 6.58 -4.22 -8.60
C LEU A 3 6.61 -5.65 -9.15
N PRO A 4 7.52 -6.52 -8.68
CA PRO A 4 7.66 -7.89 -9.19
C PRO A 4 6.33 -8.65 -9.18
N GLY A 5 6.03 -9.38 -10.26
CA GLY A 5 4.81 -10.19 -10.35
C GLY A 5 3.50 -9.40 -10.44
N SER A 6 3.53 -8.08 -10.65
CA SER A 6 2.33 -7.25 -10.73
C SER A 6 2.37 -6.25 -11.89
N THR A 7 1.22 -5.64 -12.20
CA THR A 7 1.12 -4.49 -13.11
C THR A 7 1.24 -3.14 -12.37
N VAL A 8 1.48 -3.16 -11.05
CA VAL A 8 1.51 -1.95 -10.22
C VAL A 8 2.83 -1.21 -10.42
N THR A 9 2.73 0.06 -10.79
CA THR A 9 3.90 0.93 -10.99
C THR A 9 3.99 2.01 -9.92
N VAL A 10 5.19 2.20 -9.38
CA VAL A 10 5.53 3.29 -8.45
C VAL A 10 6.66 4.17 -8.99
N PRO A 11 6.79 5.43 -8.54
CA PRO A 11 7.91 6.29 -8.93
C PRO A 11 9.26 5.67 -8.55
N LYS A 12 10.14 5.45 -9.54
CA LYS A 12 11.42 4.73 -9.35
C LYS A 12 12.29 5.37 -8.25
N ARG A 13 12.41 6.70 -8.26
CA ARG A 13 13.23 7.44 -7.29
C ARG A 13 12.71 7.30 -5.86
N ALA A 14 11.39 7.28 -5.67
CA ALA A 14 10.79 7.10 -4.35
C ALA A 14 10.97 5.66 -3.86
N PHE A 15 10.78 4.67 -4.74
CA PHE A 15 10.96 3.26 -4.40
C PHE A 15 12.39 2.91 -3.95
N LEU A 16 13.40 3.51 -4.59
CA LEU A 16 14.80 3.30 -4.22
C LEU A 16 15.18 3.93 -2.86
N ARG A 17 14.39 4.88 -2.36
CA ARG A 17 14.61 5.54 -1.06
C ARG A 17 13.92 4.83 0.11
N LEU A 18 13.10 3.83 -0.15
CA LEU A 18 12.41 3.08 0.88
C LEU A 18 13.41 2.35 1.79
N ASN A 19 13.05 2.21 3.06
CA ASN A 19 13.85 1.48 4.04
C ASN A 19 14.03 0.01 3.60
N ARG A 20 15.27 -0.48 3.50
CA ARG A 20 15.55 -1.89 3.11
C ARG A 20 15.90 -2.81 4.27
N THR A 21 16.05 -2.26 5.47
CA THR A 21 16.50 -2.97 6.67
C THR A 21 15.33 -3.53 7.46
N LEU A 22 14.25 -2.75 7.60
CA LEU A 22 13.08 -3.10 8.39
C LEU A 22 11.86 -3.29 7.49
N MET A 23 11.43 -4.54 7.33
CA MET A 23 10.34 -4.93 6.42
C MET A 23 9.00 -4.27 6.77
N SER A 24 8.72 -4.05 8.07
CA SER A 24 7.50 -3.36 8.51
C SER A 24 7.46 -1.90 8.05
N ILE A 25 8.59 -1.20 8.11
CA ILE A 25 8.72 0.18 7.63
C ILE A 25 8.65 0.19 6.10
N PHE A 26 9.38 -0.71 5.44
CA PHE A 26 9.33 -0.85 3.98
C PHE A 26 7.90 -1.01 3.47
N ALA A 27 7.14 -1.94 4.06
CA ALA A 27 5.77 -2.21 3.68
C ALA A 27 4.85 -1.00 3.88
N GLN A 28 5.03 -0.26 4.98
CA GLN A 28 4.28 0.97 5.25
C GLN A 28 4.59 2.07 4.24
N GLU A 29 5.86 2.35 3.98
CA GLU A 29 6.28 3.37 3.03
C GLU A 29 5.86 3.00 1.59
N LEU A 30 6.00 1.73 1.21
CA LEU A 30 5.52 1.21 -0.07
C LEU A 30 4.00 1.33 -0.20
N SER A 31 3.24 1.03 0.87
CA SER A 31 1.79 1.21 0.89
C SER A 31 1.39 2.66 0.65
N VAL A 32 2.13 3.62 1.22
CA VAL A 32 1.90 5.05 0.96
C VAL A 32 2.17 5.40 -0.50
N LEU A 33 3.18 4.81 -1.14
CA LEU A 33 3.46 5.03 -2.56
C LEU A 33 2.40 4.42 -3.48
N VAL A 34 1.87 3.24 -3.15
CA VAL A 34 0.89 2.52 -3.99
C VAL A 34 -0.53 3.07 -3.83
N PHE A 35 -0.94 3.41 -2.60
CA PHE A 35 -2.31 3.82 -2.30
C PHE A 35 -2.49 5.30 -2.04
N THR A 36 -1.43 6.05 -1.70
CA THR A 36 -1.49 7.41 -1.15
C THR A 36 -2.12 7.49 0.24
N LYS A 37 -1.71 8.51 1.01
CA LYS A 37 -2.23 8.72 2.38
C LYS A 37 -3.76 8.90 2.40
N LYS A 38 -4.34 9.58 1.41
CA LYS A 38 -5.79 9.86 1.37
C LYS A 38 -6.61 8.58 1.31
N VAL A 39 -6.22 7.64 0.45
CA VAL A 39 -6.91 6.34 0.32
C VAL A 39 -6.74 5.51 1.58
N LEU A 40 -5.52 5.45 2.14
CA LEU A 40 -5.23 4.67 3.35
C LEU A 40 -6.04 5.13 4.58
N VAL A 41 -6.33 6.43 4.70
CA VAL A 41 -7.17 6.94 5.81
C VAL A 41 -8.61 6.41 5.70
N GLN A 42 -9.13 6.32 4.48
CA GLN A 42 -10.53 5.97 4.17
C GLN A 42 -10.75 4.48 3.89
N SER A 43 -9.68 3.69 3.83
CA SER A 43 -9.74 2.29 3.41
C SER A 43 -9.12 1.36 4.44
N THR A 44 -9.54 0.11 4.44
CA THR A 44 -8.95 -0.97 5.24
C THR A 44 -8.69 -2.19 4.37
N LEU A 45 -7.91 -3.13 4.87
CA LEU A 45 -7.57 -4.36 4.15
C LEU A 45 -8.81 -5.17 3.75
N THR A 46 -9.83 -5.20 4.60
CA THR A 46 -11.04 -6.03 4.41
C THR A 46 -12.32 -5.21 4.25
N GLY A 47 -12.25 -3.88 4.26
CA GLY A 47 -13.44 -3.01 4.29
C GLY A 47 -14.20 -3.01 5.62
N ASN A 48 -13.82 -3.88 6.56
CA ASN A 48 -14.50 -4.00 7.84
C ASN A 48 -14.02 -2.90 8.81
N CYS A 49 -14.97 -2.25 9.49
CA CYS A 49 -14.72 -1.35 10.61
C CYS A 49 -15.39 -1.87 11.88
N ARG A 50 -14.60 -2.16 12.92
CA ARG A 50 -15.13 -2.69 14.19
C ARG A 50 -15.92 -1.67 15.03
N LYS A 51 -15.68 -0.35 14.88
CA LYS A 51 -16.28 0.71 15.71
C LYS A 51 -16.37 2.09 15.00
N GLY A 52 -16.71 2.14 13.71
CA GLY A 52 -16.74 3.44 12.99
C GLY A 52 -17.40 3.41 11.62
N ALA A 53 -17.39 4.57 10.95
CA ALA A 53 -17.94 4.76 9.61
C ALA A 53 -17.42 3.72 8.60
N PRO A 54 -18.23 3.31 7.61
CA PRO A 54 -17.84 2.33 6.61
C PRO A 54 -16.57 2.80 5.87
N LYS A 55 -15.52 1.96 5.92
CA LYS A 55 -14.28 2.18 5.16
C LYS A 55 -14.29 1.32 3.92
N ARG A 56 -13.69 1.83 2.85
CA ARG A 56 -13.57 1.07 1.59
C ARG A 56 -12.56 -0.05 1.75
N GLN A 57 -12.73 -1.14 1.02
CA GLN A 57 -11.67 -2.15 0.93
C GLN A 57 -10.55 -1.62 0.02
N LEU A 58 -9.29 -1.86 0.39
CA LEU A 58 -8.16 -1.61 -0.50
C LEU A 58 -8.24 -2.52 -1.74
N ASP A 59 -7.78 -2.01 -2.87
CA ASP A 59 -7.68 -2.76 -4.11
C ASP A 59 -6.82 -4.02 -3.90
N ILE A 60 -7.43 -5.18 -4.09
CA ILE A 60 -6.84 -6.49 -3.80
C ILE A 60 -5.60 -6.74 -4.66
N ALA A 61 -5.62 -6.36 -5.94
CA ALA A 61 -4.47 -6.55 -6.82
C ALA A 61 -3.27 -5.69 -6.38
N LYS A 62 -3.55 -4.48 -5.89
CA LYS A 62 -2.50 -3.61 -5.31
C LYS A 62 -2.00 -4.11 -3.96
N VAL A 63 -2.85 -4.71 -3.14
CA VAL A 63 -2.44 -5.35 -1.88
C VAL A 63 -1.50 -6.52 -2.18
N GLN A 64 -1.88 -7.39 -3.11
CA GLN A 64 -1.07 -8.54 -3.53
C GLN A 64 0.28 -8.12 -4.12
N ALA A 65 0.39 -6.94 -4.72
CA ALA A 65 1.65 -6.42 -5.25
C ALA A 65 2.66 -5.98 -4.17
N ILE A 66 2.25 -5.83 -2.91
CA ILE A 66 3.08 -5.33 -1.80
C ILE A 66 3.52 -6.48 -0.87
N THR A 67 2.77 -7.58 -0.85
CA THR A 67 3.07 -8.83 -0.12
C THR A 67 3.97 -9.75 -0.91
#